data_AF-A0A8H5C5Q7-F1
#
_entry.id   AF-A0A8H5C5Q7-F1
#
_cell.length_a   1.000
_cell.length_b   1.000
_cell.length_c   1.000
_cell.angle_alpha   90.00
_cell.angle_beta   90.00
_cell.angle_gamma   90.00
#
_symmetry.space_group_name_H-M   'P 1'
#
loop_
_entity.id
_entity.type
_entity.pdbx_description
1 polymer ?
#
loop_
_entity_poly.entity_id
_entity_poly.type
_entity_poly.pdbx_seq_one_letter_code
_entity_poly.pdbx_strand_id
1 'polypeptide(L)'
;MTQEMFNSAAHHPIISLFSSTGSRPLAIFSSSISHDANGLSCICLLHDGRSEPRPAAPVILLPPSASLSTTGKIQGTGGPSDSQGYTLDQTVLHLQSPDLRGTYIQCPPSAPHVAKGSPQVQDDIRLDAARINSSPTRSLGIRHPWIHLQVRNLGKDWSFEVGLVDTANRLGILRLSTFQVRLSKSFGFSDSCRKRFNSIWFLAP
;
A
#
# COMPACT_ATOMS: atom_id res chain seq x y z
N MET A 1 7.58 -14.96 -20.20
CA MET A 1 8.73 -14.96 -19.28
C MET A 1 8.50 -13.84 -18.28
N THR A 2 8.28 -14.13 -17.00
CA THR A 2 8.07 -13.12 -15.94
C THR A 2 9.41 -12.49 -15.60
N GLN A 3 9.50 -11.17 -15.69
CA GLN A 3 10.70 -10.43 -15.29
C GLN A 3 10.62 -10.19 -13.78
N GLU A 4 11.46 -10.88 -13.01
CA GLU A 4 11.56 -10.71 -11.56
C GLU A 4 12.62 -9.64 -11.24
N MET A 5 12.28 -8.66 -10.39
CA MET A 5 13.19 -7.54 -10.08
C MET A 5 14.38 -7.94 -9.20
N PHE A 6 14.19 -8.85 -8.23
CA PHE A 6 15.21 -9.18 -7.22
C PHE A 6 15.72 -10.62 -7.29
N ASN A 7 15.41 -11.38 -8.34
CA ASN A 7 15.76 -12.81 -8.42
C ASN A 7 17.27 -13.09 -8.55
N SER A 8 18.06 -12.11 -9.00
CA SER A 8 19.53 -12.21 -9.07
C SER A 8 20.25 -11.51 -7.91
N ALA A 9 19.51 -10.86 -7.00
CA ALA A 9 20.12 -10.16 -5.87
C ALA A 9 20.59 -11.18 -4.82
N ALA A 10 21.81 -11.00 -4.28
CA ALA A 10 22.30 -11.82 -3.17
C ALA A 10 21.28 -11.81 -2.02
N HIS A 11 20.96 -12.99 -1.48
CA HIS A 11 19.98 -13.15 -0.41
C HIS A 11 20.50 -12.55 0.90
N HIS A 12 20.38 -11.23 1.03
CA HIS A 12 20.59 -10.58 2.31
C HIS A 12 19.47 -10.98 3.29
N PRO A 13 19.79 -11.11 4.59
CA PRO A 13 18.80 -11.42 5.63
C PRO A 13 17.78 -10.30 5.84
N ILE A 14 17.97 -9.14 5.21
CA ILE A 14 17.05 -8.01 5.22
C ILE A 14 17.08 -7.38 3.82
N ILE A 15 15.90 -7.11 3.27
CA ILE A 15 15.74 -6.33 2.03
C ILE A 15 14.87 -5.13 2.37
N SER A 16 15.39 -3.92 2.19
CA SER A 16 14.59 -2.70 2.30
C SER A 16 14.06 -2.30 0.93
N LEU A 17 12.74 -2.23 0.80
CA LEU A 17 12.09 -1.82 -0.45
C LEU A 17 11.83 -0.32 -0.49
N PHE A 18 11.71 0.32 0.66
CA PHE A 18 11.38 1.73 0.78
C PHE A 18 12.16 2.35 1.93
N SER A 19 12.67 3.57 1.72
CA SER A 19 13.22 4.43 2.76
C SER A 19 12.86 5.87 2.48
N SER A 20 12.23 6.56 3.43
CA SER A 20 11.80 7.95 3.30
C SER A 20 12.95 8.95 3.24
N THR A 21 14.15 8.55 3.68
CA THR A 21 15.37 9.37 3.67
C THR A 21 16.27 9.12 2.47
N GLY A 22 15.89 8.20 1.56
CA GLY A 22 16.61 7.97 0.32
C GLY A 22 16.49 9.13 -0.66
N SER A 23 17.42 9.24 -1.61
CA SER A 23 17.36 10.26 -2.68
C SER A 23 16.25 10.01 -3.70
N ARG A 24 15.83 8.74 -3.85
CA ARG A 24 14.71 8.32 -4.71
C ARG A 24 13.83 7.29 -3.99
N PRO A 25 13.08 7.67 -2.94
CA PRO A 25 12.32 6.73 -2.09
C PRO A 25 11.33 5.86 -2.86
N LEU A 26 10.74 6.40 -3.93
CA LEU A 26 9.74 5.74 -4.76
C LEU A 26 10.32 5.14 -6.06
N ALA A 27 11.65 4.96 -6.18
CA ALA A 27 12.29 4.52 -7.44
C ALA A 27 11.73 3.20 -8.00
N ILE A 28 11.32 2.28 -7.14
CA ILE A 28 10.74 0.98 -7.50
C ILE A 28 9.23 0.94 -7.34
N PHE A 29 8.58 2.10 -7.19
CA PHE A 29 7.14 2.22 -7.00
C PHE A 29 6.51 3.01 -8.15
N SER A 30 5.30 2.62 -8.55
CA SER A 30 4.36 3.55 -9.19
C SER A 30 3.47 4.18 -8.11
N SER A 31 2.98 5.38 -8.37
CA SER A 31 2.02 6.07 -7.52
C SER A 31 0.75 6.38 -8.32
N SER A 32 -0.40 6.19 -7.69
CA SER A 32 -1.70 6.63 -8.15
C SER A 32 -2.26 7.60 -7.12
N ILE A 33 -2.83 8.71 -7.56
CA ILE A 33 -3.50 9.68 -6.70
C ILE A 33 -4.89 9.89 -7.26
N SER A 34 -5.91 9.76 -6.40
CA SER A 34 -7.29 10.03 -6.81
C SER A 34 -7.43 11.49 -7.21
N HIS A 35 -8.15 11.75 -8.30
CA HIS A 35 -8.51 13.11 -8.66
C HIS A 35 -9.75 13.51 -7.88
N ASP A 36 -9.57 14.19 -6.75
CA ASP A 36 -10.65 14.82 -6.03
C ASP A 36 -10.62 16.34 -6.23
N ALA A 37 -11.79 16.95 -6.44
CA ALA A 37 -11.90 18.39 -6.63
C ALA A 37 -11.50 19.21 -5.38
N ASN A 38 -11.39 18.54 -4.23
CA ASN A 38 -11.18 19.17 -2.92
C ASN A 38 -9.72 19.19 -2.47
N GLY A 39 -8.79 18.59 -3.24
CA GLY A 39 -7.36 18.57 -2.88
C GLY A 39 -7.05 17.77 -1.60
N LEU A 40 -7.84 16.74 -1.29
CA LEU A 40 -7.65 15.92 -0.10
C LEU A 40 -6.76 14.72 -0.36
N SER A 41 -6.52 14.37 -1.64
CA SER A 41 -5.67 13.25 -2.03
C SER A 41 -4.23 13.70 -2.26
N CYS A 42 -3.26 13.07 -1.60
CA CYS A 42 -1.85 13.32 -1.88
C CYS A 42 -0.91 12.19 -1.48
N ILE A 43 0.26 12.20 -2.13
CA ILE A 43 1.42 11.39 -1.79
C ILE A 43 2.60 12.35 -1.73
N CYS A 44 3.19 12.55 -0.55
CA CYS A 44 4.30 13.47 -0.37
C CYS A 44 5.28 12.99 0.70
N LEU A 45 6.52 13.47 0.62
CA LEU A 45 7.50 13.32 1.69
C LEU A 45 7.46 14.58 2.55
N LEU A 46 7.29 14.40 3.86
CA LEU A 46 7.27 15.50 4.82
C LEU A 46 7.92 15.08 6.13
N HIS A 47 8.34 16.06 6.91
CA HIS A 47 8.84 15.87 8.26
C HIS A 47 7.67 15.63 9.22
N ASP A 48 7.61 14.47 9.87
CA ASP A 48 6.43 14.04 10.62
C ASP A 48 6.05 14.99 11.77
N GLY A 49 7.03 15.55 12.49
CA GLY A 49 6.76 16.54 13.56
C GLY A 49 6.38 17.95 13.10
N ARG A 50 6.67 18.32 11.84
CA ARG A 50 6.50 19.70 11.34
C ARG A 50 5.51 19.83 10.19
N SER A 51 5.18 18.72 9.54
CA SER A 51 4.35 18.66 8.33
C SER A 51 4.92 19.51 7.18
N GLU A 52 6.25 19.49 7.03
CA GLU A 52 7.00 20.28 6.04
C GLU A 52 7.89 19.40 5.14
N PRO A 53 8.03 19.70 3.84
CA PRO A 53 7.38 20.80 3.12
C PRO A 53 5.87 20.57 2.99
N ARG A 54 5.10 21.66 2.98
CA ARG A 54 3.66 21.56 2.71
C ARG A 54 3.44 21.07 1.27
N PRO A 55 2.44 20.23 1.03
CA PRO A 55 2.01 19.90 -0.32
C PRO A 55 1.72 21.16 -1.14
N ALA A 56 1.96 21.09 -2.45
CA ALA A 56 1.58 22.17 -3.35
C ALA A 56 0.06 22.34 -3.38
N ALA A 57 -0.41 23.59 -3.47
CA ALA A 57 -1.84 23.88 -3.62
C ALA A 57 -2.43 23.13 -4.84
N PRO A 58 -3.68 22.65 -4.78
CA PRO A 58 -4.70 22.90 -3.75
C PRO A 58 -4.66 21.93 -2.56
N VAL A 59 -3.62 21.10 -2.41
CA VAL A 59 -3.62 20.01 -1.45
C VAL A 59 -3.61 20.51 0.00
N ILE A 60 -4.49 19.94 0.84
CA ILE A 60 -4.59 20.25 2.28
C ILE A 60 -4.22 19.01 3.09
N LEU A 61 -3.20 19.12 3.95
CA LEU A 61 -2.86 18.05 4.89
C LEU A 61 -3.93 17.92 5.97
N LEU A 62 -4.50 16.73 6.10
CA LEU A 62 -5.48 16.44 7.13
C LEU A 62 -4.76 16.15 8.46
N PRO A 63 -5.21 16.76 9.58
CA PRO A 63 -4.67 16.42 10.87
C PRO A 63 -5.00 14.96 11.23
N PRO A 64 -4.20 14.33 12.11
CA PRO A 64 -4.58 13.06 12.71
C PRO A 64 -5.91 13.20 13.44
N SER A 65 -6.77 12.18 13.34
CA SER A 65 -8.08 12.21 14.01
C SER A 65 -7.90 11.98 15.51
N ALA A 66 -8.19 13.01 16.31
CA ALA A 66 -8.19 12.90 17.77
C ALA A 66 -9.50 12.25 18.31
N SER A 67 -9.88 11.07 17.83
CA SER A 67 -10.87 10.21 18.54
C SER A 67 -11.07 8.87 17.86
N LEU A 68 -10.44 7.83 18.40
CA LEU A 68 -11.00 6.48 18.43
C LEU A 68 -11.19 6.10 19.90
N SER A 69 -12.00 6.88 20.62
CA SER A 69 -12.68 6.35 21.80
C SER A 69 -13.81 5.48 21.27
N THR A 70 -13.55 4.19 21.14
CA THR A 70 -14.56 3.16 20.91
C THR A 70 -15.72 3.42 21.84
N THR A 71 -16.91 3.57 21.24
CA THR A 71 -18.20 3.50 21.90
C THR A 71 -18.18 2.31 22.88
N GLY A 72 -18.17 2.58 24.19
CA GLY A 72 -18.46 1.58 25.22
C GLY A 72 -17.36 1.21 26.23
N LYS A 73 -16.57 2.15 26.77
CA LYS A 73 -15.95 1.92 28.09
C LYS A 73 -16.18 3.11 29.03
N ILE A 74 -16.83 2.77 30.14
CA ILE A 74 -17.12 3.59 31.32
C ILE A 74 -15.82 4.21 31.85
N GLN A 75 -15.94 5.45 32.33
CA GLN A 75 -14.94 6.22 33.06
C GLN A 75 -14.08 5.37 34.00
N GLY A 76 -12.76 5.50 33.85
CA GLY A 76 -11.76 4.96 34.77
C GLY A 76 -10.38 5.52 34.46
N THR A 77 -10.03 6.62 35.15
CA THR A 77 -8.67 7.08 35.50
C THR A 77 -7.63 7.24 34.37
N GLY A 78 -7.55 8.46 33.82
CA GLY A 78 -6.31 9.26 33.72
C GLY A 78 -5.00 8.65 33.20
N GLY A 79 -5.02 7.85 32.12
CA GLY A 79 -3.81 7.54 31.35
C GLY A 79 -3.70 8.39 30.08
N PRO A 80 -2.49 8.70 29.56
CA PRO A 80 -2.34 9.38 28.27
C PRO A 80 -3.06 8.56 27.19
N SER A 81 -3.74 9.25 26.28
CA SER A 81 -4.54 8.61 25.23
C SER A 81 -3.65 7.81 24.26
N ASP A 82 -3.43 6.53 24.57
CA ASP A 82 -2.61 5.56 23.81
C ASP A 82 -3.13 5.25 22.38
N SER A 83 -4.13 5.97 21.88
CA SER A 83 -4.75 5.71 20.59
C SER A 83 -4.01 6.34 19.41
N GLN A 84 -3.12 7.31 19.65
CA GLN A 84 -2.41 8.04 18.59
C GLN A 84 -0.92 7.67 18.58
N GLY A 85 -0.42 7.25 17.41
CA GLY A 85 0.98 6.81 17.30
C GLY A 85 1.99 7.93 17.55
N TYR A 86 3.20 7.55 17.96
CA TYR A 86 4.31 8.48 18.22
C TYR A 86 4.67 9.32 16.99
N THR A 87 4.97 10.60 17.22
CA THR A 87 5.59 11.48 16.23
C THR A 87 7.07 11.14 16.12
N LEU A 88 7.59 11.09 14.89
CA LEU A 88 9.00 10.94 14.60
C LEU A 88 9.63 12.29 14.23
N ASP A 89 10.87 12.52 14.65
CA ASP A 89 11.67 13.68 14.21
C ASP A 89 12.44 13.34 12.93
N GLN A 90 11.72 12.93 11.88
CA GLN A 90 12.31 12.56 10.60
C GLN A 90 11.34 12.73 9.43
N THR A 91 11.87 12.66 8.21
CA THR A 91 11.07 12.60 6.99
C THR A 91 10.35 11.26 6.88
N VAL A 92 9.06 11.31 6.58
CA VAL A 92 8.19 10.16 6.34
C VAL A 92 7.48 10.31 5.00
N LEU A 93 7.01 9.21 4.44
CA LEU A 93 6.08 9.23 3.33
C LEU A 93 4.66 9.36 3.87
N HIS A 94 4.00 10.45 3.50
CA HIS A 94 2.63 10.74 3.85
C HIS A 94 1.72 10.43 2.66
N LEU A 95 0.72 9.60 2.93
CA LEU A 95 -0.34 9.19 2.02
C LEU A 95 -1.65 9.64 2.67
N GLN A 96 -2.49 10.37 1.93
CA GLN A 96 -3.86 10.69 2.36
C GLN A 96 -4.79 10.75 1.14
N SER A 97 -6.06 10.50 1.39
CA SER A 97 -7.16 10.63 0.44
C SER A 97 -8.49 10.43 1.20
N PRO A 98 -9.64 10.71 0.57
CA PRO A 98 -10.95 10.39 1.11
C PRO A 98 -11.45 8.98 0.70
N ASP A 99 -10.82 8.35 -0.30
CA ASP A 99 -11.12 6.99 -0.76
C ASP A 99 -9.84 6.14 -0.81
N LEU A 100 -9.86 5.03 -0.07
CA LEU A 100 -8.77 4.06 0.01
C LEU A 100 -8.36 3.47 -1.34
N ARG A 101 -9.25 3.46 -2.34
CA ARG A 101 -9.00 2.78 -3.63
C ARG A 101 -8.24 3.62 -4.63
N GLY A 102 -8.37 4.95 -4.58
CA GLY A 102 -7.86 5.85 -5.62
C GLY A 102 -6.40 6.26 -5.43
N THR A 103 -5.94 6.31 -4.18
CA THR A 103 -4.61 6.81 -3.83
C THR A 103 -3.75 5.71 -3.24
N TYR A 104 -2.66 5.34 -3.92
CA TYR A 104 -1.78 4.25 -3.51
C TYR A 104 -0.39 4.34 -4.10
N ILE A 105 0.55 3.58 -3.53
CA ILE A 105 1.81 3.23 -4.19
C ILE A 105 1.89 1.71 -4.40
N GLN A 106 2.50 1.30 -5.51
CA GLN A 106 2.60 -0.11 -5.92
C GLN A 106 4.04 -0.46 -6.29
N CYS A 107 4.52 -1.60 -5.77
CA CYS A 107 5.79 -2.20 -6.15
C CYS A 107 5.57 -3.65 -6.60
N PRO A 108 6.09 -4.05 -7.78
CA PRO A 108 6.86 -3.23 -8.71
C PRO A 108 5.97 -2.23 -9.48
N PRO A 109 6.54 -1.23 -10.18
CA PRO A 109 5.75 -0.23 -10.88
C PRO A 109 4.90 -0.91 -11.97
N SER A 110 3.63 -0.54 -12.02
CA SER A 110 2.71 -0.95 -13.10
C SER A 110 3.32 -0.53 -14.44
N ALA A 111 3.41 -1.44 -15.42
CA ALA A 111 3.91 -1.09 -16.74
C ALA A 111 3.03 0.03 -17.34
N PRO A 112 3.62 1.09 -17.92
CA PRO A 112 2.84 2.12 -18.59
C PRO A 112 2.02 1.44 -19.70
N HIS A 113 0.71 1.69 -19.70
CA HIS A 113 -0.15 1.33 -20.83
C HIS A 113 0.43 2.01 -22.06
N VAL A 114 1.13 1.27 -22.92
CA VAL A 114 1.47 1.76 -24.26
C VAL A 114 0.15 1.98 -24.96
N ALA A 115 -0.23 3.24 -25.13
CA ALA A 115 -1.38 3.65 -25.92
C ALA A 115 -1.12 3.21 -27.38
N LYS A 116 -1.47 1.98 -27.70
CA LYS A 116 -1.65 1.58 -29.10
C LYS A 116 -3.02 2.10 -29.50
N GLY A 117 -3.02 3.09 -30.39
CA GLY A 117 -4.23 3.52 -31.08
C GLY A 117 -4.90 2.32 -31.73
N SER A 118 -6.05 1.93 -31.19
CA SER A 118 -7.06 1.12 -31.87
C SER A 118 -8.42 1.46 -31.28
N PRO A 119 -9.46 1.70 -32.10
CA PRO A 119 -10.76 2.17 -31.63
C PRO A 119 -11.46 1.11 -30.76
N GLN A 120 -12.09 1.58 -29.69
CA GLN A 120 -12.87 0.78 -28.77
C GLN A 120 -14.08 0.14 -29.46
N VAL A 121 -14.23 -1.17 -29.30
CA VAL A 121 -15.56 -1.79 -29.22
C VAL A 121 -15.78 -2.06 -27.73
N GLN A 122 -16.86 -1.46 -27.24
CA GLN A 122 -17.30 -1.43 -25.87
C GLN A 122 -18.11 -2.69 -25.60
N ASP A 123 -17.67 -3.54 -24.66
CA ASP A 123 -18.49 -4.57 -24.07
C ASP A 123 -18.25 -4.64 -22.56
N ASP A 124 -19.37 -4.67 -21.87
CA ASP A 124 -19.59 -4.50 -20.45
C ASP A 124 -19.24 -5.73 -19.60
N ILE A 125 -18.89 -5.46 -18.34
CA ILE A 125 -19.05 -6.31 -17.15
C ILE A 125 -18.40 -7.71 -17.21
N ARG A 126 -17.17 -7.82 -16.67
CA ARG A 126 -16.68 -8.95 -15.85
C ARG A 126 -15.34 -8.63 -15.19
N LEU A 127 -15.38 -8.44 -13.88
CA LEU A 127 -14.23 -8.33 -12.97
C LEU A 127 -13.63 -9.71 -12.73
N ASP A 128 -12.87 -10.24 -13.68
CA ASP A 128 -12.18 -11.53 -13.50
C ASP A 128 -10.71 -11.41 -13.88
N ALA A 129 -9.88 -12.16 -13.13
CA ALA A 129 -8.46 -12.56 -13.20
C ALA A 129 -7.62 -12.36 -14.49
N ALA A 130 -8.18 -11.91 -15.61
CA ALA A 130 -7.56 -11.81 -16.91
C ALA A 130 -6.56 -10.64 -17.08
N ARG A 131 -6.60 -9.59 -16.24
CA ARG A 131 -5.62 -8.48 -16.34
C ARG A 131 -4.18 -8.87 -15.97
N ILE A 132 -3.96 -10.05 -15.40
CA ILE A 132 -2.62 -10.58 -15.11
C ILE A 132 -1.94 -11.17 -16.36
N ASN A 133 -2.69 -11.49 -17.42
CA ASN A 133 -2.20 -12.32 -18.53
C ASN A 133 -1.69 -11.57 -19.77
N SER A 134 -1.87 -10.24 -19.90
CA SER A 134 -1.53 -9.51 -21.14
C SER A 134 -0.41 -8.48 -21.03
N SER A 135 0.06 -8.17 -19.82
CA SER A 135 1.27 -7.38 -19.59
C SER A 135 2.30 -8.28 -18.92
N PRO A 136 3.61 -8.22 -19.26
CA PRO A 136 4.62 -8.87 -18.45
C PRO A 136 4.52 -8.30 -17.03
N THR A 137 3.79 -9.01 -16.17
CA THR A 137 3.65 -8.66 -14.77
C THR A 137 5.04 -8.77 -14.17
N ARG A 138 5.66 -7.61 -13.94
CA ARG A 138 6.89 -7.56 -13.16
C ARG A 138 6.53 -8.11 -11.79
N SER A 139 7.31 -9.07 -11.32
CA SER A 139 7.19 -9.61 -9.96
C SER A 139 8.42 -9.20 -9.16
N LEU A 140 8.30 -9.18 -7.83
CA LEU A 140 9.46 -8.87 -6.99
C LEU A 140 10.45 -10.03 -6.91
N GLY A 141 9.96 -11.27 -6.87
CA GLY A 141 10.81 -12.46 -6.72
C GLY A 141 11.40 -12.59 -5.30
N ILE A 142 10.81 -11.95 -4.30
CA ILE A 142 11.33 -11.93 -2.92
C ILE A 142 10.86 -13.18 -2.18
N ARG A 143 11.80 -13.89 -1.55
CA ARG A 143 11.54 -15.16 -0.82
C ARG A 143 11.69 -15.01 0.70
N HIS A 144 11.63 -13.79 1.21
CA HIS A 144 11.89 -13.49 2.61
C HIS A 144 10.68 -13.86 3.49
N PRO A 145 10.80 -14.71 4.53
CA PRO A 145 9.63 -15.24 5.26
C PRO A 145 8.83 -14.18 6.03
N TRP A 146 9.46 -13.04 6.31
CA TRP A 146 8.90 -11.95 7.10
C TRP A 146 8.84 -10.66 6.29
N ILE A 147 7.76 -9.91 6.48
CA ILE A 147 7.61 -8.52 6.05
C ILE A 147 7.45 -7.68 7.30
N HIS A 148 8.19 -6.59 7.38
CA HIS A 148 8.04 -5.57 8.40
C HIS A 148 7.58 -4.26 7.77
N LEU A 149 6.60 -3.61 8.39
CA LEU A 149 6.09 -2.32 7.95
C LEU A 149 5.98 -1.39 9.16
N GLN A 150 6.56 -0.21 9.06
CA GLN A 150 6.46 0.84 10.07
C GLN A 150 5.46 1.90 9.60
N VAL A 151 4.30 1.96 10.28
CA VAL A 151 3.22 2.94 9.98
C VAL A 151 2.86 3.67 11.27
N ARG A 152 2.58 4.96 11.16
CA ARG A 152 2.02 5.75 12.26
C ARG A 152 0.49 5.63 12.28
N ASN A 153 -0.08 5.33 13.44
CA ASN A 153 -1.53 5.38 13.61
C ASN A 153 -2.01 6.84 13.64
N LEU A 154 -2.76 7.25 12.60
CA LEU A 154 -3.37 8.57 12.47
C LEU A 154 -4.85 8.60 12.87
N GLY A 155 -5.39 7.51 13.41
CA GLY A 155 -6.81 7.37 13.71
C GLY A 155 -7.69 7.33 12.45
N LYS A 156 -7.13 6.86 11.32
CA LYS A 156 -7.79 6.76 10.03
C LYS A 156 -7.61 5.36 9.46
N ASP A 157 -8.53 5.01 8.58
CA ASP A 157 -8.48 3.72 7.91
C ASP A 157 -7.32 3.62 6.93
N TRP A 158 -6.74 2.43 6.83
CA TRP A 158 -5.74 2.10 5.82
C TRP A 158 -5.77 0.61 5.49
N SER A 159 -5.17 0.27 4.36
CA SER A 159 -4.96 -1.13 3.99
C SER A 159 -3.68 -1.35 3.21
N PHE A 160 -3.24 -2.59 3.20
CA PHE A 160 -2.00 -3.01 2.58
C PHE A 160 -2.21 -4.38 1.94
N GLU A 161 -1.71 -4.54 0.72
CA GLU A 161 -1.85 -5.80 -0.02
C GLU A 161 -0.51 -6.37 -0.42
N VAL A 162 -0.45 -7.70 -0.41
CA VAL A 162 0.71 -8.46 -0.83
C VAL A 162 0.31 -9.55 -1.79
N GLY A 163 0.81 -9.49 -3.02
CA GLY A 163 0.74 -10.61 -3.96
C GLY A 163 1.68 -11.72 -3.49
N LEU A 164 1.23 -12.97 -3.57
CA LEU A 164 1.97 -14.16 -3.17
C LEU A 164 1.96 -15.19 -4.30
N VAL A 165 3.01 -16.00 -4.34
CA VAL A 165 3.05 -17.22 -5.16
C VAL A 165 3.35 -18.42 -4.29
N ASP A 166 2.56 -19.48 -4.44
CA ASP A 166 2.82 -20.75 -3.76
C ASP A 166 3.84 -21.62 -4.51
N THR A 167 4.16 -22.77 -3.90
CA THR A 167 5.04 -23.78 -4.48
C THR A 167 4.46 -24.45 -5.73
N ALA A 168 3.14 -24.36 -5.94
CA ALA A 168 2.44 -24.83 -7.13
C ALA A 168 2.30 -23.73 -8.20
N ASN A 169 3.01 -22.60 -8.03
CA ASN A 169 2.98 -21.45 -8.91
C ASN A 169 1.60 -20.78 -9.06
N ARG A 170 0.72 -20.93 -8.07
CA ARG A 170 -0.57 -20.23 -8.00
C ARG A 170 -0.38 -18.85 -7.38
N LEU A 171 -1.05 -17.86 -7.95
CA LEU A 171 -1.05 -16.48 -7.49
C LEU A 171 -2.17 -16.24 -6.47
N GLY A 172 -1.85 -15.59 -5.36
CA GLY A 172 -2.79 -15.16 -4.35
C GLY A 172 -2.54 -13.73 -3.91
N ILE A 173 -3.49 -13.11 -3.22
CA ILE A 173 -3.33 -11.78 -2.62
C ILE A 173 -3.74 -11.86 -1.16
N LEU A 174 -2.91 -11.32 -0.28
CA LEU A 174 -3.23 -11.08 1.11
C LEU A 174 -3.47 -9.59 1.31
N ARG A 175 -4.67 -9.20 1.75
CA ARG A 175 -5.00 -7.84 2.17
C ARG A 175 -5.11 -7.77 3.68
N LEU A 176 -4.46 -6.78 4.28
CA LEU A 176 -4.62 -6.38 5.68
C LEU A 176 -5.25 -4.99 5.70
N SER A 177 -6.21 -4.76 6.60
CA SER A 177 -6.90 -3.48 6.73
C SER A 177 -7.35 -3.22 8.16
N THR A 178 -7.57 -1.96 8.50
CA THR A 178 -8.04 -1.54 9.85
C THR A 178 -9.56 -1.59 10.03
N PHE A 179 -10.31 -1.51 8.93
CA PHE A 179 -11.78 -1.45 8.95
C PHE A 179 -12.46 -2.82 8.84
N GLN A 180 -11.72 -3.87 8.48
CA GLN A 180 -12.28 -5.20 8.32
C GLN A 180 -12.21 -6.00 9.62
N VAL A 181 -13.37 -6.25 10.24
CA VAL A 181 -13.48 -6.96 11.52
C VAL A 181 -13.42 -8.48 11.37
N ARG A 182 -13.84 -9.02 10.22
CA ARG A 182 -13.91 -10.46 9.98
C ARG A 182 -13.02 -10.87 8.82
N LEU A 183 -12.30 -11.98 9.00
CA LEU A 183 -11.54 -12.61 7.94
C LEU A 183 -12.51 -13.07 6.84
N SER A 184 -12.46 -12.44 5.67
CA SER A 184 -13.15 -12.92 4.48
C SER A 184 -12.20 -13.84 3.71
N LYS A 185 -12.43 -15.15 3.77
CA LYS A 185 -11.71 -16.09 2.90
C LYS A 185 -12.41 -16.18 1.55
N SER A 186 -11.88 -15.52 0.53
CA SER A 186 -12.09 -15.91 -0.86
C SER A 186 -10.92 -16.83 -1.24
N PHE A 187 -10.96 -18.09 -0.79
CA PHE A 187 -9.80 -18.99 -0.91
C PHE A 187 -9.95 -19.98 -2.07
N GLY A 188 -8.84 -20.13 -2.80
CA GLY A 188 -8.48 -21.28 -3.62
C GLY A 188 -7.04 -21.73 -3.33
N PHE A 189 -6.66 -21.90 -2.06
CA PHE A 189 -5.33 -22.38 -1.66
C PHE A 189 -5.43 -23.43 -0.52
N SER A 190 -4.60 -24.47 -0.62
CA SER A 190 -4.49 -25.59 0.33
C SER A 190 -3.39 -25.35 1.37
N ASP A 191 -3.56 -25.91 2.56
CA ASP A 191 -2.87 -25.59 3.83
C ASP A 191 -1.35 -25.87 3.92
N SER A 192 -0.67 -26.20 2.82
CA SER A 192 0.78 -26.43 2.84
C SER A 192 1.48 -25.52 1.84
N CYS A 193 1.84 -24.31 2.26
CA CYS A 193 2.50 -23.36 1.38
C CYS A 193 3.59 -22.53 2.09
N ARG A 194 4.84 -22.75 1.67
CA ARG A 194 5.95 -21.82 1.92
C ARG A 194 5.77 -20.60 0.99
N LYS A 195 5.57 -19.44 1.60
CA LYS A 195 5.11 -18.20 0.94
C LYS A 195 6.26 -17.52 0.17
N ARG A 196 6.05 -17.20 -1.11
CA ARG A 196 6.89 -16.27 -1.89
C ARG A 196 6.11 -14.99 -2.16
N PHE A 197 6.80 -13.85 -2.22
CA PHE A 197 6.20 -12.51 -2.25
C PHE A 197 6.38 -11.87 -3.63
N ASN A 198 5.28 -11.44 -4.25
CA ASN A 198 5.23 -11.02 -5.65
C ASN A 198 4.76 -9.59 -5.91
N SER A 199 4.08 -8.91 -4.99
CA SER A 199 3.77 -7.48 -5.13
C SER A 199 3.38 -6.85 -3.80
N ILE A 200 3.56 -5.53 -3.68
CA ILE A 200 3.17 -4.75 -2.51
C ILE A 200 2.33 -3.55 -2.96
N TRP A 201 1.17 -3.36 -2.34
CA TRP A 201 0.32 -2.19 -2.51
C TRP A 201 0.16 -1.49 -1.16
N PHE A 202 0.37 -0.17 -1.15
CA PHE A 202 0.07 0.69 -0.02
C PHE A 202 -1.13 1.54 -0.39
N LEU A 203 -2.26 1.31 0.25
CA LEU A 203 -3.46 2.11 0.02
C LEU A 203 -3.46 3.24 1.04
N ALA A 204 -3.42 4.48 0.54
CA ALA A 204 -3.56 5.69 1.33
C ALA A 204 -4.99 5.77 1.92
N PRO A 205 -5.20 6.53 3.02
CA PRO A 205 -6.50 6.96 3.53
C PRO A 205 -7.47 7.39 2.44
#